data_AF-A0A2H4SDE6-F1
#
_entry.id   AF-A0A2H4SDE6-F1
#
_cell.length_a   1.000
_cell.length_b   1.000
_cell.length_c   1.000
_cell.angle_alpha   90.00
_cell.angle_beta   90.00
_cell.angle_gamma   90.00
#
_symmetry.space_group_name_H-M   'P 1'
#
loop_
_entity.id
_entity.type
_entity.pdbx_description
1 polymer ?
#
loop_
_entity_poly.entity_id
_entity_poly.type
_entity_poly.pdbx_seq_one_letter_code
_entity_poly.pdbx_strand_id
1 'polypeptide(L)'
;MKFTTVAALTSLLSVTAAAKDKRTFAVLHFTNKQLTIARADPIVTPGKPSSHVHHVLGGSGFGLSSTGEDLKNSKCSTAKVKGDNSNYWFPSLYFKDPKSGNLESVELFYANVYYFFEATNDDIKAFPMGLQMFTGDPTTRSPPTAGAKSNFDPSKGPVNGIKWTCPRKDLDRPGWPVNSKGLMAGMQDPQNKGEGVGFPDVECDGYASPLRADVHFPSCYNPQAGLTDYKNNMAWPQDNNGKADCPKGWIHVPHIFFEAYWNTPAFSGRWEQGKGQQPFVLANGDTTGYSLHADFMSGWDEPLLQHIIDTCDTGTSGMENCAGLFYGQNKDECTIESPVAETVVGTMPNLPGNNPLTGWSYGAGDGGQSPQPSQGQSSSAAAGPSSSASSAPASSAPASSAPASSAPASSAPASSAPASSAPASSATEPPKTSEATPKPTSPSESGSPIKSSASSQTSGAPSPTLSGAPVSSDQCKPATVHTIYRTVTVTGSAPASTSTSGAGADVGGFKYAGCFKDTSNRALNGKVRPNIGSMSNEKCVAECKKLGFSAAGTEYGGQCYCGNELESSERLEESACNAACEDNASSMCGGSWALSVYSETGEVSMKNSQRRRHMHDHMKRRSGRF
;
A
#
# COMPACT_ATOMS: atom_id res chain seq x y z
N MET A 1 -32.83 41.44 41.84
CA MET A 1 -32.24 40.11 42.04
C MET A 1 -33.33 39.05 41.91
N LYS A 2 -33.21 38.18 40.91
CA LYS A 2 -33.60 36.75 40.91
C LYS A 2 -33.50 36.26 39.46
N PHE A 3 -32.29 35.80 39.10
CA PHE A 3 -32.06 34.96 37.94
C PHE A 3 -32.45 33.53 38.32
N THR A 4 -33.26 32.89 37.49
CA THR A 4 -33.43 31.43 37.49
C THR A 4 -33.34 30.95 36.05
N THR A 5 -32.10 30.71 35.64
CA THR A 5 -31.57 29.61 34.82
C THR A 5 -32.58 28.78 34.03
N VAL A 6 -32.54 28.95 32.70
CA VAL A 6 -32.97 27.96 31.71
C VAL A 6 -31.86 26.92 31.58
N ALA A 7 -32.14 25.67 31.95
CA ALA A 7 -31.26 24.55 31.68
C ALA A 7 -31.37 24.17 30.19
N ALA A 8 -30.33 24.44 29.41
CA ALA A 8 -30.20 23.90 28.06
C ALA A 8 -29.78 22.43 28.17
N LEU A 9 -30.67 21.52 27.77
CA LEU A 9 -30.32 20.12 27.51
C LEU A 9 -29.55 20.08 26.19
N THR A 10 -28.22 20.14 26.25
CA THR A 10 -27.36 19.75 25.13
C THR A 10 -27.34 18.23 25.07
N SER A 11 -28.15 17.65 24.19
CA SER A 11 -28.02 16.25 23.77
C SER A 11 -26.75 16.12 22.92
N LEU A 12 -25.62 15.85 23.57
CA LEU A 12 -24.44 15.28 22.93
C LEU A 12 -24.84 13.88 22.43
N LEU A 13 -25.08 13.75 21.13
CA LEU A 13 -24.89 12.49 20.44
C LEU A 13 -23.39 12.22 20.40
N SER A 14 -22.85 11.74 21.52
CA SER A 14 -21.61 10.99 21.51
C SER A 14 -21.87 9.74 20.69
N VAL A 15 -21.50 9.80 19.41
CA VAL A 15 -21.20 8.58 18.65
C VAL A 15 -19.97 7.99 19.34
N THR A 16 -20.20 7.11 20.30
CA THR A 16 -19.14 6.28 20.86
C THR A 16 -18.74 5.31 19.76
N ALA A 17 -17.83 5.74 18.88
CA ALA A 17 -17.06 4.81 18.07
C ALA A 17 -16.30 3.95 19.08
N ALA A 18 -16.69 2.69 19.22
CA ALA A 18 -16.20 1.83 20.28
C ALA A 18 -14.80 1.31 19.96
N ALA A 19 -14.00 1.12 21.01
CA ALA A 19 -12.79 0.30 21.00
C ALA A 19 -12.95 -0.97 20.14
N LYS A 20 -11.92 -1.34 19.38
CA LYS A 20 -11.97 -2.52 18.50
C LYS A 20 -11.48 -3.77 19.22
N ASP A 21 -12.34 -4.78 19.31
CA ASP A 21 -11.97 -6.07 19.91
C ASP A 21 -11.28 -7.04 18.93
N LYS A 22 -11.32 -6.75 17.63
CA LYS A 22 -10.62 -7.51 16.59
C LYS A 22 -10.08 -6.59 15.51
N ARG A 23 -9.01 -7.01 14.86
CA ARG A 23 -8.46 -6.34 13.68
C ARG A 23 -9.42 -6.48 12.50
N THR A 24 -9.66 -5.37 11.82
CA THR A 24 -10.29 -5.29 10.49
C THR A 24 -9.34 -4.57 9.54
N PHE A 25 -9.48 -4.78 8.23
CA PHE A 25 -8.61 -4.08 7.27
C PHE A 25 -9.22 -3.91 5.89
N ALA A 26 -8.67 -2.95 5.16
CA ALA A 26 -8.97 -2.73 3.75
C ALA A 26 -7.70 -2.33 2.99
N VAL A 27 -7.59 -2.74 1.74
CA VAL A 27 -6.46 -2.41 0.87
C VAL A 27 -6.81 -1.24 -0.03
N LEU A 28 -6.08 -0.14 0.06
CA LEU A 28 -6.14 0.93 -0.92
C LEU A 28 -5.38 0.51 -2.18
N HIS A 29 -6.12 0.38 -3.28
CA HIS A 29 -5.59 0.20 -4.63
C HIS A 29 -5.41 1.54 -5.34
N PHE A 30 -4.57 1.55 -6.37
CA PHE A 30 -4.34 2.72 -7.23
C PHE A 30 -4.79 2.48 -8.67
N THR A 31 -5.13 3.54 -9.39
CA THR A 31 -5.60 3.53 -10.79
C THR A 31 -4.48 3.28 -11.79
N ASN A 32 -3.26 3.70 -11.47
CA ASN A 32 -2.06 3.57 -12.28
C ASN A 32 -0.84 3.35 -11.39
N LYS A 33 0.30 2.99 -12.00
CA LYS A 33 1.51 2.55 -11.31
C LYS A 33 2.12 3.63 -10.41
N GLN A 34 2.11 4.89 -10.85
CA GLN A 34 2.60 6.02 -10.07
C GLN A 34 2.02 7.34 -10.58
N LEU A 35 1.93 8.33 -9.68
CA LEU A 35 1.63 9.72 -10.00
C LEU A 35 2.82 10.39 -10.71
N THR A 36 4.03 10.20 -10.18
CA THR A 36 5.29 10.70 -10.74
C THR A 36 6.49 9.93 -10.17
N ILE A 37 7.66 10.07 -10.82
CA ILE A 37 8.95 9.58 -10.33
C ILE A 37 9.88 10.78 -10.29
N ALA A 38 10.36 11.17 -9.11
CA ALA A 38 11.12 12.41 -8.97
C ALA A 38 12.02 12.42 -7.73
N ARG A 39 13.07 13.24 -7.74
CA ARG A 39 13.79 13.63 -6.52
C ARG A 39 13.01 14.69 -5.76
N ALA A 40 11.87 14.31 -5.20
CA ALA A 40 10.98 15.20 -4.46
C ALA A 40 10.61 14.55 -3.12
N ASP A 41 10.70 15.33 -2.05
CA ASP A 41 10.37 14.91 -0.70
C ASP A 41 10.03 16.15 0.14
N PRO A 42 8.74 16.55 0.18
CA PRO A 42 8.32 17.74 0.92
C PRO A 42 8.38 17.59 2.45
N ILE A 43 8.60 16.37 2.98
CA ILE A 43 8.73 16.11 4.42
C ILE A 43 10.18 16.29 4.86
N VAL A 44 11.12 15.59 4.20
CA VAL A 44 12.52 15.56 4.62
C VAL A 44 13.32 16.73 4.01
N THR A 45 13.02 17.11 2.77
CA THR A 45 13.77 18.13 2.02
C THR A 45 12.84 19.20 1.41
N PRO A 46 12.07 19.94 2.24
CA PRO A 46 11.08 20.89 1.74
C PRO A 46 11.70 21.99 0.87
N GLY A 47 11.10 22.21 -0.30
CA GLY A 47 11.43 23.28 -1.25
C GLY A 47 12.67 23.05 -2.10
N LYS A 48 13.30 21.86 -2.02
CA LYS A 48 14.48 21.53 -2.82
C LYS A 48 14.39 20.11 -3.34
N PRO A 49 15.11 19.77 -4.42
CA PRO A 49 15.25 18.39 -4.83
C PRO A 49 15.76 17.50 -3.68
N SER A 50 15.06 16.39 -3.43
CA SER A 50 15.46 15.39 -2.43
C SER A 50 16.81 14.77 -2.78
N SER A 51 17.51 14.20 -1.80
CA SER A 51 18.81 13.55 -2.04
C SER A 51 18.73 12.43 -3.09
N HIS A 52 17.59 11.74 -3.19
CA HIS A 52 17.38 10.61 -4.10
C HIS A 52 15.95 10.56 -4.64
N VAL A 53 15.71 9.62 -5.57
CA VAL A 53 14.46 9.52 -6.35
C VAL A 53 13.42 8.67 -5.62
N HIS A 54 12.18 9.14 -5.60
CA HIS A 54 11.01 8.43 -5.10
C HIS A 54 10.04 8.06 -6.23
N HIS A 55 9.37 6.92 -6.09
CA HIS A 55 8.09 6.68 -6.73
C HIS A 55 6.99 7.26 -5.85
N VAL A 56 6.08 8.04 -6.44
CA VAL A 56 5.05 8.76 -5.70
C VAL A 56 3.68 8.33 -6.21
N LEU A 57 2.74 8.11 -5.30
CA LEU A 57 1.33 7.85 -5.59
C LEU A 57 0.44 8.87 -4.85
N GLY A 58 -0.81 8.98 -5.30
CA GLY A 58 -1.86 9.74 -4.63
C GLY A 58 -2.22 11.06 -5.33
N GLY A 59 -2.47 12.12 -4.56
CA GLY A 59 -2.97 13.40 -5.04
C GLY A 59 -1.99 14.21 -5.90
N SER A 60 -2.49 14.82 -6.97
CA SER A 60 -1.73 15.69 -7.90
C SER A 60 -1.24 17.03 -7.31
N GLY A 61 -1.60 17.36 -6.07
CA GLY A 61 -1.03 18.47 -5.30
C GLY A 61 0.41 18.24 -4.83
N PHE A 62 1.02 17.11 -5.19
CA PHE A 62 2.40 16.77 -4.86
C PHE A 62 3.44 17.67 -5.57
N GLY A 63 4.53 17.96 -4.88
CA GLY A 63 5.59 18.87 -5.30
C GLY A 63 6.65 19.02 -4.21
N LEU A 64 7.64 19.90 -4.44
CA LEU A 64 8.79 20.04 -3.52
C LEU A 64 8.42 20.65 -2.16
N SER A 65 7.31 21.38 -2.06
CA SER A 65 6.87 22.07 -0.84
C SER A 65 5.41 21.81 -0.49
N SER A 66 4.86 20.67 -0.93
CA SER A 66 3.45 20.36 -0.71
C SER A 66 3.08 20.35 0.76
N THR A 67 1.88 20.85 1.02
CA THR A 67 1.20 20.83 2.30
C THR A 67 -0.10 20.03 2.20
N GLY A 68 -0.73 19.74 3.35
CA GLY A 68 -2.06 19.11 3.34
C GLY A 68 -3.11 19.91 2.56
N GLU A 69 -3.02 21.24 2.54
CA GLU A 69 -3.95 22.08 1.76
C GLU A 69 -3.70 21.94 0.25
N ASP A 70 -2.45 21.82 -0.19
CA ASP A 70 -2.14 21.54 -1.60
C ASP A 70 -2.71 20.17 -2.01
N LEU A 71 -2.58 19.17 -1.13
CA LEU A 71 -3.10 17.83 -1.37
C LEU A 71 -4.62 17.83 -1.45
N LYS A 72 -5.30 18.51 -0.52
CA LYS A 72 -6.76 18.70 -0.55
C LYS A 72 -7.24 19.31 -1.87
N ASN A 73 -6.46 20.24 -2.44
CA ASN A 73 -6.76 20.92 -3.70
C ASN A 73 -6.26 20.17 -4.96
N SER A 74 -5.88 18.89 -4.83
CA SER A 74 -5.51 18.03 -5.95
C SER A 74 -6.60 17.97 -7.02
N LYS A 75 -6.20 18.05 -8.29
CA LYS A 75 -7.12 17.98 -9.46
C LYS A 75 -7.53 16.55 -9.78
N CYS A 76 -6.64 15.60 -9.52
CA CYS A 76 -6.85 14.16 -9.59
C CYS A 76 -6.01 13.46 -8.52
N SER A 77 -6.27 12.18 -8.28
CA SER A 77 -5.50 11.31 -7.39
C SER A 77 -5.38 9.93 -8.02
N THR A 78 -4.24 9.25 -7.84
CA THR A 78 -4.12 7.84 -8.24
C THR A 78 -4.81 6.89 -7.27
N ALA A 79 -5.19 7.32 -6.07
CA ALA A 79 -5.92 6.49 -5.11
C ALA A 79 -7.31 6.15 -5.68
N LYS A 80 -7.71 4.88 -5.68
CA LYS A 80 -9.02 4.48 -6.23
C LYS A 80 -10.19 5.02 -5.43
N VAL A 81 -10.04 5.27 -4.13
CA VAL A 81 -11.10 5.84 -3.29
C VAL A 81 -11.15 7.35 -3.52
N LYS A 82 -12.26 7.86 -4.06
CA LYS A 82 -12.41 9.31 -4.24
C LYS A 82 -12.63 9.96 -2.87
N GLY A 83 -11.85 11.00 -2.58
CA GLY A 83 -11.74 11.61 -1.25
C GLY A 83 -10.41 11.32 -0.57
N ASP A 84 -9.58 10.45 -1.14
CA ASP A 84 -8.18 10.31 -0.77
C ASP A 84 -7.27 11.07 -1.75
N ASN A 85 -6.78 12.23 -1.32
CA ASN A 85 -5.76 12.98 -2.03
C ASN A 85 -4.39 12.92 -1.32
N SER A 86 -4.21 11.97 -0.40
CA SER A 86 -2.94 11.79 0.30
C SER A 86 -1.82 11.47 -0.68
N ASN A 87 -0.56 11.67 -0.27
CA ASN A 87 0.59 11.18 -1.01
C ASN A 87 1.31 10.07 -0.26
N TYR A 88 1.76 9.09 -1.04
CA TYR A 88 2.45 7.88 -0.60
C TYR A 88 3.72 7.76 -1.43
N TRP A 89 4.90 7.78 -0.82
CA TRP A 89 6.14 7.64 -1.60
C TRP A 89 7.22 6.83 -0.88
N PHE A 90 8.08 6.24 -1.70
CA PHE A 90 9.16 5.35 -1.28
C PHE A 90 10.31 5.39 -2.31
N PRO A 91 11.54 5.05 -1.92
CA PRO A 91 12.71 5.16 -2.79
C PRO A 91 12.59 4.24 -4.00
N SER A 92 13.06 4.75 -5.15
CA SER A 92 13.06 3.99 -6.39
C SER A 92 14.11 2.89 -6.39
N LEU A 93 13.86 1.82 -7.13
CA LEU A 93 14.78 0.70 -7.29
C LEU A 93 15.50 0.77 -8.65
N TYR A 94 16.79 0.46 -8.66
CA TYR A 94 17.63 0.37 -9.85
C TYR A 94 18.34 -0.99 -9.88
N PHE A 95 18.71 -1.44 -11.09
CA PHE A 95 19.51 -2.63 -11.34
C PHE A 95 20.88 -2.21 -11.88
N LYS A 96 21.96 -2.58 -11.18
CA LYS A 96 23.33 -2.39 -11.63
C LYS A 96 23.74 -3.58 -12.50
N ASP A 97 23.81 -3.38 -13.80
CA ASP A 97 24.18 -4.45 -14.74
C ASP A 97 25.64 -4.88 -14.52
N PRO A 98 25.90 -6.14 -14.14
CA PRO A 98 27.27 -6.64 -13.93
C PRO A 98 28.14 -6.62 -15.19
N LYS A 99 27.55 -6.62 -16.39
CA LYS A 99 28.29 -6.65 -17.66
C LYS A 99 28.69 -5.25 -18.13
N SER A 100 27.75 -4.31 -18.10
CA SER A 100 27.99 -2.96 -18.60
C SER A 100 28.44 -1.99 -17.51
N GLY A 101 28.14 -2.27 -16.24
CA GLY A 101 28.32 -1.34 -15.14
C GLY A 101 27.31 -0.19 -15.13
N ASN A 102 26.35 -0.14 -16.05
CA ASN A 102 25.29 0.86 -16.04
C ASN A 102 24.18 0.49 -15.04
N LEU A 103 23.41 1.49 -14.66
CA LEU A 103 22.20 1.37 -13.86
C LEU A 103 20.97 1.42 -14.76
N GLU A 104 20.00 0.57 -14.51
CA GLU A 104 18.70 0.55 -15.18
C GLU A 104 17.59 0.74 -14.14
N SER A 105 16.68 1.69 -14.37
CA SER A 105 15.52 1.85 -13.49
C SER A 105 14.67 0.57 -13.50
N VAL A 106 14.31 0.07 -12.32
CA VAL A 106 13.39 -1.06 -12.20
C VAL A 106 11.96 -0.52 -12.17
N GLU A 107 11.13 -0.94 -13.12
CA GLU A 107 9.75 -0.50 -13.20
C GLU A 107 8.93 -1.02 -12.01
N LEU A 108 8.01 -0.21 -11.47
CA LEU A 108 7.02 -0.67 -10.51
C LEU A 108 5.87 -1.40 -11.25
N PHE A 109 5.50 -2.61 -10.82
CA PHE A 109 4.30 -3.28 -11.32
C PHE A 109 3.03 -2.63 -10.77
N TYR A 110 2.96 -2.49 -9.45
CA TYR A 110 1.91 -1.76 -8.73
C TYR A 110 2.38 -1.56 -7.29
N ALA A 111 1.69 -0.68 -6.58
CA ALA A 111 1.78 -0.57 -5.13
C ALA A 111 0.37 -0.69 -4.53
N ASN A 112 0.30 -1.12 -3.27
CA ASN A 112 -0.91 -1.17 -2.47
C ASN A 112 -0.61 -0.58 -1.09
N VAL A 113 -1.61 0.05 -0.48
CA VAL A 113 -1.50 0.53 0.90
C VAL A 113 -2.58 -0.11 1.75
N TYR A 114 -2.18 -0.90 2.74
CA TYR A 114 -3.10 -1.54 3.66
C TYR A 114 -3.41 -0.56 4.78
N TYR A 115 -4.70 -0.44 5.10
CA TYR A 115 -5.18 0.28 6.26
C TYR A 115 -5.64 -0.76 7.27
N PHE A 116 -4.85 -0.94 8.32
CA PHE A 116 -5.16 -1.81 9.44
C PHE A 116 -5.82 -1.01 10.55
N PHE A 117 -6.96 -1.53 10.99
CA PHE A 117 -7.67 -1.03 12.16
C PHE A 117 -7.50 -2.10 13.24
N GLU A 118 -6.38 -2.02 13.96
CA GLU A 118 -5.95 -3.03 14.94
C GLU A 118 -6.95 -3.18 16.09
N ALA A 119 -6.91 -4.33 16.76
CA ALA A 119 -7.60 -4.47 18.03
C ALA A 119 -6.93 -3.53 19.05
N THR A 120 -7.71 -2.66 19.70
CA THR A 120 -7.22 -1.59 20.56
C THR A 120 -8.28 -1.23 21.61
N ASN A 121 -7.85 -0.68 22.74
CA ASN A 121 -8.75 -0.02 23.71
C ASN A 121 -8.98 1.47 23.38
N ASP A 122 -8.23 2.02 22.43
CA ASP A 122 -8.40 3.38 21.96
C ASP A 122 -9.48 3.50 20.87
N ASP A 123 -9.93 4.72 20.64
CA ASP A 123 -10.67 5.05 19.43
C ASP A 123 -9.68 5.32 18.29
N ILE A 124 -9.81 4.57 17.18
CA ILE A 124 -9.06 4.88 15.95
C ILE A 124 -9.74 6.05 15.24
N LYS A 125 -8.99 7.13 15.00
CA LYS A 125 -9.45 8.36 14.34
C LYS A 125 -8.83 8.51 12.96
N ALA A 126 -9.56 9.15 12.05
CA ALA A 126 -9.04 9.55 10.75
C ALA A 126 -7.74 10.35 10.89
N PHE A 127 -6.83 10.19 9.92
CA PHE A 127 -5.64 11.03 9.84
C PHE A 127 -6.04 12.50 9.70
N PRO A 128 -5.53 13.40 10.55
CA PRO A 128 -5.71 14.82 10.34
C PRO A 128 -5.14 15.24 8.97
N MET A 129 -5.81 16.18 8.30
CA MET A 129 -5.32 16.76 7.05
C MET A 129 -3.88 17.27 7.20
N GLY A 130 -2.98 16.86 6.30
CA GLY A 130 -1.58 17.28 6.29
C GLY A 130 -0.70 16.63 7.35
N LEU A 131 -1.17 15.61 8.09
CA LEU A 131 -0.28 14.80 8.93
C LEU A 131 0.85 14.22 8.10
N GLN A 132 2.09 14.49 8.51
CA GLN A 132 3.32 13.99 7.88
C GLN A 132 3.88 12.83 8.70
N MET A 133 4.13 11.70 8.04
CA MET A 133 4.69 10.51 8.65
C MET A 133 5.87 10.02 7.83
N PHE A 134 6.89 9.52 8.53
CA PHE A 134 8.10 8.97 7.96
C PHE A 134 8.50 7.71 8.76
N THR A 135 8.94 6.66 8.08
CA THR A 135 9.39 5.41 8.72
C THR A 135 10.56 4.80 7.96
N GLY A 136 11.44 4.09 8.66
CA GLY A 136 12.72 3.60 8.11
C GLY A 136 13.87 4.60 8.31
N ASP A 137 15.01 4.33 7.70
CA ASP A 137 16.20 5.20 7.79
C ASP A 137 17.02 5.12 6.49
N PRO A 138 17.11 6.20 5.71
CA PRO A 138 17.81 6.21 4.42
C PRO A 138 19.33 6.02 4.56
N THR A 139 19.89 6.10 5.77
CA THR A 139 21.32 5.97 6.03
C THR A 139 21.73 4.57 6.47
N THR A 140 20.77 3.72 6.87
CA THR A 140 21.09 2.38 7.38
C THR A 140 21.70 1.50 6.29
N ARG A 141 22.83 0.85 6.60
CA ARG A 141 23.51 -0.15 5.74
C ARG A 141 23.81 -1.46 6.48
N SER A 142 23.39 -1.55 7.73
CA SER A 142 23.64 -2.68 8.61
C SER A 142 22.35 -3.45 8.88
N PRO A 143 22.45 -4.78 9.08
CA PRO A 143 21.30 -5.58 9.46
C PRO A 143 20.74 -5.19 10.83
N PRO A 144 19.42 -5.36 11.06
CA PRO A 144 18.83 -5.19 12.37
C PRO A 144 19.44 -6.17 13.38
N THR A 145 19.84 -5.66 14.55
CA THR A 145 20.49 -6.44 15.61
C THR A 145 19.57 -7.51 16.23
N ALA A 146 18.26 -7.27 16.23
CA ALA A 146 17.24 -8.21 16.68
C ALA A 146 16.92 -9.32 15.66
N GLY A 147 17.64 -9.36 14.54
CA GLY A 147 17.39 -10.30 13.45
C GLY A 147 16.25 -9.87 12.53
N ALA A 148 15.86 -10.78 11.64
CA ALA A 148 14.93 -10.49 10.55
C ALA A 148 13.45 -10.55 10.94
N LYS A 149 13.10 -10.86 12.19
CA LYS A 149 11.70 -10.96 12.63
C LYS A 149 11.02 -9.58 12.63
N SER A 150 9.78 -9.48 12.14
CA SER A 150 8.97 -8.27 12.31
C SER A 150 8.67 -7.98 13.78
N ASN A 151 8.77 -6.71 14.17
CA ASN A 151 8.37 -6.25 15.49
C ASN A 151 7.82 -4.82 15.39
N PHE A 152 6.58 -4.62 15.81
CA PHE A 152 5.90 -3.32 15.79
C PHE A 152 5.59 -2.81 17.21
N ASP A 153 6.09 -3.52 18.22
CA ASP A 153 5.87 -3.19 19.63
C ASP A 153 7.24 -2.92 20.28
N PRO A 154 7.53 -1.66 20.63
CA PRO A 154 8.82 -1.31 21.21
C PRO A 154 9.05 -1.95 22.59
N SER A 155 8.00 -2.43 23.28
CA SER A 155 8.14 -3.16 24.54
C SER A 155 8.69 -4.59 24.35
N LYS A 156 8.58 -5.14 23.13
CA LYS A 156 9.02 -6.50 22.77
C LYS A 156 10.40 -6.53 22.11
N GLY A 157 11.08 -5.38 22.00
CA GLY A 157 12.42 -5.24 21.44
C GLY A 157 12.51 -4.11 20.41
N PRO A 158 13.64 -4.01 19.69
CA PRO A 158 13.79 -3.03 18.61
C PRO A 158 12.70 -3.20 17.57
N VAL A 159 12.11 -2.08 17.13
CA VAL A 159 11.12 -2.09 16.06
C VAL A 159 11.79 -2.49 14.75
N ASN A 160 11.08 -3.31 13.97
CA ASN A 160 11.50 -3.78 12.67
C ASN A 160 10.30 -3.72 11.71
N GLY A 161 10.06 -2.51 11.20
CA GLY A 161 8.96 -2.14 10.32
C GLY A 161 9.19 -2.39 8.83
N ILE A 162 10.41 -2.75 8.44
CA ILE A 162 10.88 -2.74 7.06
C ILE A 162 11.24 -4.17 6.65
N LYS A 163 10.67 -4.65 5.55
CA LYS A 163 10.93 -5.99 5.00
C LYS A 163 11.09 -5.95 3.49
N TRP A 164 11.71 -7.01 3.00
CA TRP A 164 11.67 -7.42 1.60
C TRP A 164 11.00 -8.77 1.53
N THR A 165 10.07 -8.89 0.60
CA THR A 165 9.37 -10.13 0.32
C THR A 165 9.79 -10.61 -1.06
N CYS A 166 10.29 -11.83 -1.11
CA CYS A 166 10.80 -12.47 -2.32
C CYS A 166 10.16 -13.85 -2.47
N PRO A 167 8.89 -13.93 -2.88
CA PRO A 167 8.23 -15.22 -2.99
C PRO A 167 8.84 -16.05 -4.10
N ARG A 168 8.87 -17.36 -3.85
CA ARG A 168 9.56 -18.35 -4.68
C ARG A 168 8.60 -19.44 -5.09
N LYS A 169 8.77 -19.99 -6.30
CA LYS A 169 8.01 -21.19 -6.72
C LYS A 169 8.35 -22.39 -5.84
N ASP A 170 9.61 -22.46 -5.42
CA ASP A 170 10.12 -23.46 -4.49
C ASP A 170 10.50 -22.77 -3.18
N LEU A 171 9.67 -22.97 -2.15
CA LEU A 171 9.89 -22.40 -0.81
C LEU A 171 10.96 -23.16 -0.02
N ASP A 172 11.46 -24.29 -0.51
CA ASP A 172 12.58 -25.00 0.09
C ASP A 172 13.93 -24.42 -0.34
N ARG A 173 13.97 -23.67 -1.44
CA ARG A 173 15.11 -22.83 -1.81
C ARG A 173 14.99 -21.46 -1.12
N PRO A 174 15.75 -21.19 -0.05
CA PRO A 174 15.59 -19.96 0.70
C PRO A 174 15.92 -18.73 -0.16
N GLY A 175 15.16 -17.65 0.05
CA GLY A 175 15.35 -16.35 -0.62
C GLY A 175 16.62 -15.61 -0.18
N TRP A 176 17.15 -16.01 0.97
CA TRP A 176 18.35 -15.47 1.57
C TRP A 176 19.24 -16.64 2.02
N PRO A 177 20.55 -16.44 2.22
CA PRO A 177 21.40 -17.51 2.72
C PRO A 177 20.96 -18.00 4.09
N VAL A 178 20.93 -19.32 4.28
CA VAL A 178 20.62 -19.93 5.57
C VAL A 178 21.64 -19.43 6.60
N ASN A 179 21.15 -19.00 7.77
CA ASN A 179 21.98 -18.42 8.84
C ASN A 179 22.77 -17.16 8.44
N SER A 180 22.33 -16.45 7.39
CA SER A 180 22.92 -15.17 7.02
C SER A 180 22.90 -14.22 8.22
N LYS A 181 24.03 -13.55 8.45
CA LYS A 181 24.16 -12.47 9.43
C LYS A 181 23.87 -11.10 8.84
N GLY A 182 23.45 -11.01 7.59
CA GLY A 182 23.10 -9.73 6.96
C GLY A 182 24.28 -8.94 6.36
N LEU A 183 25.50 -9.47 6.44
CA LEU A 183 26.74 -8.75 6.12
C LEU A 183 27.22 -8.89 4.67
N MET A 184 26.59 -9.79 3.89
CA MET A 184 26.90 -10.00 2.47
C MET A 184 25.63 -10.16 1.63
N ALA A 185 24.60 -10.76 2.22
CA ALA A 185 23.23 -10.75 1.73
C ALA A 185 22.31 -10.40 2.89
N GLY A 186 21.03 -10.15 2.62
CA GLY A 186 20.02 -9.96 3.66
C GLY A 186 19.86 -11.16 4.60
N MET A 187 18.93 -11.06 5.53
CA MET A 187 18.59 -12.12 6.49
C MET A 187 17.15 -12.57 6.30
N GLN A 188 16.93 -13.88 6.28
CA GLN A 188 15.58 -14.46 6.20
C GLN A 188 14.83 -14.31 7.52
N ASP A 189 13.55 -13.97 7.46
CA ASP A 189 12.65 -14.06 8.60
C ASP A 189 12.55 -15.54 9.07
N PRO A 190 12.75 -15.83 10.37
CA PRO A 190 12.73 -17.20 10.87
C PRO A 190 11.34 -17.86 10.86
N GLN A 191 10.26 -17.08 10.74
CA GLN A 191 8.88 -17.51 10.72
C GLN A 191 8.27 -17.48 9.32
N ASN A 192 8.79 -16.62 8.43
CA ASN A 192 8.32 -16.50 7.06
C ASN A 192 9.46 -16.67 6.04
N LYS A 193 9.52 -17.83 5.38
CA LYS A 193 10.55 -18.13 4.39
C LYS A 193 10.52 -17.23 3.15
N GLY A 194 9.39 -16.58 2.87
CA GLY A 194 9.25 -15.66 1.74
C GLY A 194 9.74 -14.24 2.04
N GLU A 195 10.06 -13.93 3.30
CA GLU A 195 10.34 -12.57 3.76
C GLU A 195 11.69 -12.49 4.45
N GLY A 196 12.23 -11.28 4.49
CA GLY A 196 13.51 -11.00 5.12
C GLY A 196 13.78 -9.51 5.24
N VAL A 197 15.00 -9.20 5.69
CA VAL A 197 15.53 -7.84 5.76
C VAL A 197 16.77 -7.74 4.90
N GLY A 198 16.95 -6.59 4.25
CA GLY A 198 17.95 -6.44 3.19
C GLY A 198 17.63 -7.29 1.96
N PHE A 199 18.31 -7.00 0.86
CA PHE A 199 18.01 -7.65 -0.40
C PHE A 199 18.29 -9.17 -0.36
N PRO A 200 17.44 -9.98 -1.01
CA PRO A 200 17.70 -11.40 -1.24
C PRO A 200 18.90 -11.56 -2.19
N ASP A 201 19.59 -12.69 -2.11
CA ASP A 201 20.70 -13.02 -3.02
C ASP A 201 20.29 -14.00 -4.12
N VAL A 202 18.99 -14.12 -4.36
CA VAL A 202 18.41 -14.94 -5.42
C VAL A 202 17.29 -14.19 -6.14
N GLU A 203 16.92 -14.66 -7.32
CA GLU A 203 15.76 -14.13 -8.04
C GLU A 203 14.45 -14.52 -7.36
N CYS A 204 13.52 -13.56 -7.32
CA CYS A 204 12.15 -13.79 -6.87
C CYS A 204 11.33 -14.31 -8.05
N ASP A 205 11.14 -15.64 -8.09
CA ASP A 205 10.55 -16.36 -9.22
C ASP A 205 9.13 -16.90 -8.94
N GLY A 206 8.55 -16.52 -7.80
CA GLY A 206 7.19 -16.89 -7.40
C GLY A 206 6.12 -16.45 -8.41
N TYR A 207 5.02 -17.21 -8.49
CA TYR A 207 3.92 -16.88 -9.38
C TYR A 207 3.37 -15.47 -9.08
N ALA A 208 3.37 -14.60 -10.09
CA ALA A 208 2.94 -13.19 -10.02
C ALA A 208 3.64 -12.34 -8.93
N SER A 209 4.76 -12.82 -8.37
CA SER A 209 5.34 -12.23 -7.18
C SER A 209 6.79 -11.80 -7.39
N PRO A 210 7.00 -10.56 -7.87
CA PRO A 210 8.33 -9.96 -7.87
C PRO A 210 8.93 -9.76 -6.47
N LEU A 211 10.14 -9.19 -6.42
CA LEU A 211 10.64 -8.54 -5.22
C LEU A 211 9.67 -7.44 -4.77
N ARG A 212 9.20 -7.55 -3.53
CA ARG A 212 8.26 -6.63 -2.91
C ARG A 212 8.91 -5.91 -1.73
N ALA A 213 8.78 -4.59 -1.70
CA ALA A 213 9.18 -3.75 -0.58
C ALA A 213 8.00 -3.57 0.37
N ASP A 214 8.25 -3.81 1.65
CA ASP A 214 7.24 -3.86 2.71
C ASP A 214 7.59 -2.85 3.79
N VAL A 215 6.75 -1.82 3.98
CA VAL A 215 7.04 -0.71 4.89
C VAL A 215 5.85 -0.40 5.79
N HIS A 216 6.02 -0.65 7.09
CA HIS A 216 5.01 -0.37 8.12
C HIS A 216 5.25 0.97 8.80
N PHE A 217 4.15 1.68 9.11
CA PHE A 217 4.18 2.94 9.83
C PHE A 217 3.66 2.82 11.27
N PRO A 218 4.18 3.63 12.20
CA PRO A 218 3.57 3.83 13.52
C PRO A 218 2.13 4.36 13.42
N SER A 219 1.30 4.03 14.40
CA SER A 219 -0.15 4.31 14.40
C SER A 219 -0.64 5.16 15.58
N CYS A 220 0.28 5.75 16.35
CA CYS A 220 -0.05 6.69 17.41
C CYS A 220 0.45 8.09 17.06
N TYR A 221 -0.46 9.05 16.93
CA TYR A 221 -0.17 10.45 16.62
C TYR A 221 -0.13 11.32 17.88
N ASN A 222 0.92 12.12 18.05
CA ASN A 222 1.07 13.09 19.13
C ASN A 222 0.58 14.48 18.69
N PRO A 223 -0.61 14.92 19.11
CA PRO A 223 -1.11 16.24 18.75
C PRO A 223 -0.25 17.40 19.28
N GLN A 224 0.56 17.18 20.33
CA GLN A 224 1.42 18.22 20.91
C GLN A 224 2.66 18.52 20.04
N ALA A 225 3.14 17.55 19.26
CA ALA A 225 4.23 17.76 18.32
C ALA A 225 3.75 18.48 17.03
N GLY A 226 2.43 18.49 16.79
CA GLY A 226 1.85 19.04 15.58
C GLY A 226 1.96 18.11 14.38
N LEU A 227 1.45 18.55 13.22
CA LEU A 227 1.27 17.70 12.04
C LEU A 227 2.56 17.42 11.27
N THR A 228 3.54 18.32 11.36
CA THR A 228 4.71 18.33 10.46
C THR A 228 6.02 17.93 11.15
N ASP A 229 6.03 17.78 12.47
CA ASP A 229 7.23 17.29 13.20
C ASP A 229 7.30 15.76 13.09
N TYR A 230 7.54 15.26 11.87
CA TYR A 230 7.52 13.84 11.53
C TYR A 230 8.45 12.96 12.39
N LYS A 231 9.43 13.57 13.07
CA LYS A 231 10.39 12.86 13.94
C LYS A 231 9.83 12.56 15.32
N ASN A 232 8.88 13.38 15.80
CA ASN A 232 8.36 13.30 17.17
C ASN A 232 6.84 13.16 17.22
N ASN A 233 6.14 13.28 16.09
CA ASN A 233 4.69 13.25 16.02
C ASN A 233 4.11 11.84 15.93
N MET A 234 4.90 10.80 15.64
CA MET A 234 4.42 9.43 15.54
C MET A 234 5.15 8.48 16.51
N ALA A 235 4.41 7.49 17.02
CA ALA A 235 4.94 6.41 17.85
C ALA A 235 4.25 5.07 17.55
N TRP A 236 4.98 3.99 17.81
CA TRP A 236 4.43 2.65 17.73
C TRP A 236 3.55 2.36 18.95
N PRO A 237 2.38 1.73 18.78
CA PRO A 237 1.56 1.30 19.89
C PRO A 237 2.26 0.20 20.71
N GLN A 238 1.81 0.00 21.94
CA GLN A 238 2.31 -1.05 22.83
C GLN A 238 1.22 -2.07 23.12
N ASP A 239 1.60 -3.32 23.34
CA ASP A 239 0.66 -4.35 23.74
C ASP A 239 0.10 -4.08 25.14
N ASN A 240 -1.22 -4.05 25.22
CA ASN A 240 -2.00 -4.03 26.45
C ASN A 240 -3.00 -5.18 26.41
N ASN A 241 -2.56 -6.36 26.89
CA ASN A 241 -3.36 -7.58 26.92
C ASN A 241 -3.83 -8.04 25.52
N GLY A 242 -2.93 -8.01 24.54
CA GLY A 242 -3.22 -8.43 23.16
C GLY A 242 -3.92 -7.36 22.31
N LYS A 243 -4.07 -6.13 22.83
CA LYS A 243 -4.54 -4.96 22.10
C LYS A 243 -3.41 -3.96 21.92
N ALA A 244 -3.36 -3.30 20.77
CA ALA A 244 -2.35 -2.30 20.45
C ALA A 244 -2.83 -0.92 20.95
N ASP A 245 -2.29 -0.43 22.06
CA ASP A 245 -2.73 0.82 22.67
C ASP A 245 -1.66 1.92 22.52
N CYS A 246 -2.13 3.14 22.32
CA CYS A 246 -1.29 4.32 22.20
C CYS A 246 -0.89 4.87 23.57
N PRO A 247 0.26 5.58 23.64
CA PRO A 247 0.62 6.30 24.85
C PRO A 247 -0.47 7.30 25.24
N LYS A 248 -0.68 7.50 26.54
CA LYS A 248 -1.72 8.39 27.04
C LYS A 248 -1.60 9.80 26.43
N GLY A 249 -2.71 10.33 25.91
CA GLY A 249 -2.77 11.66 25.29
C GLY A 249 -2.41 11.68 23.81
N TRP A 250 -2.05 10.53 23.23
CA TRP A 250 -1.86 10.35 21.79
C TRP A 250 -3.16 9.89 21.16
N ILE A 251 -3.32 10.18 19.87
CA ILE A 251 -4.48 9.81 19.07
C ILE A 251 -4.12 8.55 18.29
N HIS A 252 -4.91 7.49 18.43
CA HIS A 252 -4.75 6.30 17.62
C HIS A 252 -5.25 6.60 16.20
N VAL A 253 -4.41 6.42 15.19
CA VAL A 253 -4.71 6.59 13.77
C VAL A 253 -4.51 5.26 13.03
N PRO A 254 -5.00 5.06 11.79
CA PRO A 254 -4.82 3.79 11.11
C PRO A 254 -3.35 3.37 11.03
N HIS A 255 -3.08 2.08 11.25
CA HIS A 255 -1.78 1.50 10.94
C HIS A 255 -1.73 1.27 9.42
N ILE A 256 -0.90 2.07 8.74
CA ILE A 256 -0.69 1.92 7.29
C ILE A 256 0.55 1.08 6.98
N PHE A 257 0.43 0.24 5.95
CA PHE A 257 1.47 -0.65 5.47
C PHE A 257 1.56 -0.58 3.95
N PHE A 258 2.73 -0.25 3.43
CA PHE A 258 2.98 -0.12 2.00
C PHE A 258 3.54 -1.43 1.46
N GLU A 259 2.96 -1.91 0.36
CA GLU A 259 3.54 -2.95 -0.47
C GLU A 259 3.88 -2.34 -1.85
N ALA A 260 5.15 -2.37 -2.24
CA ALA A 260 5.59 -1.94 -3.58
C ALA A 260 6.21 -3.10 -4.34
N TYR A 261 5.64 -3.48 -5.48
CA TYR A 261 6.03 -4.64 -6.28
C TYR A 261 6.90 -4.22 -7.46
N TRP A 262 8.17 -4.62 -7.49
CA TRP A 262 9.14 -4.20 -8.51
C TRP A 262 9.29 -5.21 -9.65
N ASN A 263 9.33 -4.82 -10.92
CA ASN A 263 9.50 -5.73 -12.06
C ASN A 263 10.93 -6.32 -12.17
N THR A 264 11.39 -7.02 -11.14
CA THR A 264 12.66 -7.74 -11.09
C THR A 264 12.74 -8.94 -12.06
N PRO A 265 11.63 -9.61 -12.47
CA PRO A 265 11.69 -10.66 -13.50
C PRO A 265 12.28 -10.19 -14.83
N ALA A 266 12.17 -8.91 -15.17
CA ALA A 266 12.80 -8.33 -16.37
C ALA A 266 14.34 -8.44 -16.38
N PHE A 267 14.94 -8.73 -15.22
CA PHE A 267 16.39 -8.83 -15.03
C PHE A 267 16.88 -10.26 -14.75
N SER A 268 16.00 -11.26 -14.89
CA SER A 268 16.34 -12.67 -14.66
C SER A 268 17.44 -13.14 -15.62
N GLY A 269 18.40 -13.91 -15.09
CA GLY A 269 19.54 -14.45 -15.84
C GLY A 269 20.64 -13.43 -16.17
N ARG A 270 20.55 -12.20 -15.67
CA ARG A 270 21.57 -11.14 -15.92
C ARG A 270 22.64 -11.04 -14.81
N TRP A 271 22.56 -11.86 -13.77
CA TRP A 271 23.47 -11.83 -12.62
C TRP A 271 23.62 -13.21 -11.97
N GLU A 272 24.66 -13.41 -11.17
CA GLU A 272 24.91 -14.68 -10.47
C GLU A 272 24.23 -14.72 -9.09
N GLN A 273 23.31 -15.68 -8.91
CA GLN A 273 22.58 -15.88 -7.67
C GLN A 273 23.38 -16.69 -6.65
N GLY A 274 23.10 -16.51 -5.35
CA GLY A 274 23.66 -17.32 -4.26
C GLY A 274 25.13 -17.02 -3.93
N LYS A 275 25.67 -15.90 -4.41
CA LYS A 275 27.07 -15.50 -4.21
C LYS A 275 27.26 -14.48 -3.07
N GLY A 276 26.20 -14.16 -2.33
CA GLY A 276 26.24 -13.07 -1.35
C GLY A 276 26.50 -11.71 -2.01
N GLN A 277 26.05 -11.55 -3.26
CA GLN A 277 26.06 -10.31 -4.03
C GLN A 277 24.81 -10.30 -4.90
N GLN A 278 24.17 -9.14 -5.02
CA GLN A 278 22.96 -8.96 -5.82
C GLN A 278 22.98 -7.55 -6.46
N PRO A 279 22.35 -7.36 -7.63
CA PRO A 279 22.54 -6.17 -8.46
C PRO A 279 21.56 -5.02 -8.17
N PHE A 280 20.56 -5.20 -7.32
CA PHE A 280 19.55 -4.17 -7.04
C PHE A 280 20.08 -3.12 -6.06
N VAL A 281 19.70 -1.86 -6.30
CA VAL A 281 20.18 -0.70 -5.55
C VAL A 281 19.00 0.24 -5.32
N LEU A 282 18.80 0.70 -4.08
CA LEU A 282 17.87 1.79 -3.81
C LEU A 282 18.44 3.12 -4.32
N ALA A 283 17.56 4.08 -4.65
CA ALA A 283 17.93 5.35 -5.28
C ALA A 283 18.96 6.19 -4.50
N ASN A 284 19.07 5.99 -3.18
CA ASN A 284 20.06 6.61 -2.30
C ASN A 284 21.45 5.92 -2.35
N GLY A 285 21.64 4.98 -3.26
CA GLY A 285 22.88 4.23 -3.42
C GLY A 285 23.03 3.02 -2.51
N ASP A 286 21.99 2.63 -1.77
CA ASP A 286 22.05 1.46 -0.91
C ASP A 286 21.96 0.15 -1.69
N THR A 287 23.03 -0.63 -1.64
CA THR A 287 23.12 -1.97 -2.25
C THR A 287 22.69 -3.09 -1.30
N THR A 288 22.40 -2.77 -0.04
CA THR A 288 22.00 -3.73 1.00
C THR A 288 20.49 -3.87 1.14
N GLY A 289 19.73 -2.83 0.79
CA GLY A 289 18.27 -2.77 0.94
C GLY A 289 17.81 -2.46 2.37
N TYR A 290 18.72 -2.24 3.32
CA TYR A 290 18.36 -1.92 4.71
C TYR A 290 17.87 -0.48 4.89
N SER A 291 18.16 0.41 3.94
CA SER A 291 17.74 1.81 4.00
C SER A 291 16.37 2.10 3.41
N LEU A 292 15.62 1.04 3.09
CA LEU A 292 14.23 1.18 2.65
C LEU A 292 13.45 1.96 3.71
N HIS A 293 12.70 2.95 3.23
CA HIS A 293 11.88 3.84 4.03
C HIS A 293 10.65 4.21 3.19
N ALA A 294 9.70 4.87 3.83
CA ALA A 294 8.60 5.46 3.13
C ALA A 294 8.06 6.67 3.88
N ASP A 295 7.30 7.44 3.14
CA ASP A 295 6.76 8.70 3.56
C ASP A 295 5.27 8.76 3.22
N PHE A 296 4.54 9.47 4.07
CA PHE A 296 3.11 9.68 3.93
C PHE A 296 2.74 11.09 4.32
N MET A 297 1.92 11.74 3.50
CA MET A 297 1.26 12.99 3.84
C MET A 297 -0.24 12.84 3.64
N SER A 298 -1.01 13.03 4.72
CA SER A 298 -2.46 12.90 4.66
C SER A 298 -3.09 14.00 3.81
N GLY A 299 -3.92 13.57 2.86
CA GLY A 299 -4.82 14.38 2.04
C GLY A 299 -6.24 13.82 2.06
N TRP A 300 -6.57 13.02 3.08
CA TRP A 300 -7.88 12.39 3.24
C TRP A 300 -8.97 13.41 3.58
N ASP A 301 -10.15 13.24 3.00
CA ASP A 301 -11.39 13.73 3.59
C ASP A 301 -11.62 12.99 4.92
N GLU A 302 -11.46 13.70 6.04
CA GLU A 302 -11.52 13.11 7.39
C GLU A 302 -12.86 12.41 7.68
N PRO A 303 -14.04 12.98 7.33
CA PRO A 303 -15.32 12.28 7.50
C PRO A 303 -15.40 10.96 6.72
N LEU A 304 -14.92 10.93 5.48
CA LEU A 304 -14.87 9.71 4.68
C LEU A 304 -13.94 8.67 5.30
N LEU A 305 -12.72 9.05 5.69
CA LEU A 305 -11.78 8.11 6.28
C LEU A 305 -12.30 7.59 7.62
N GLN A 306 -12.93 8.42 8.45
CA GLN A 306 -13.57 7.97 9.68
C GLN A 306 -14.68 6.96 9.40
N HIS A 307 -15.53 7.22 8.41
CA HIS A 307 -16.55 6.26 7.98
C HIS A 307 -15.93 4.92 7.56
N ILE A 308 -14.83 4.93 6.82
CA ILE A 308 -14.10 3.71 6.42
C ILE A 308 -13.54 2.97 7.65
N ILE A 309 -12.91 3.69 8.58
CA ILE A 309 -12.40 3.13 9.85
C ILE A 309 -13.52 2.42 10.62
N ASP A 310 -14.69 3.04 10.68
CA ASP A 310 -15.81 2.55 11.50
C ASP A 310 -16.55 1.38 10.84
N THR A 311 -16.55 1.27 9.51
CA THR A 311 -17.47 0.37 8.78
C THR A 311 -16.83 -0.64 7.84
N CYS A 312 -15.55 -0.48 7.47
CA CYS A 312 -14.96 -1.29 6.41
C CYS A 312 -14.07 -2.44 6.90
N ASP A 313 -14.28 -3.62 6.30
CA ASP A 313 -13.48 -4.84 6.48
C ASP A 313 -13.46 -5.67 5.19
N THR A 314 -13.17 -5.04 4.05
CA THR A 314 -13.17 -5.71 2.74
C THR A 314 -11.92 -6.55 2.49
N GLY A 315 -10.92 -6.44 3.38
CA GLY A 315 -9.64 -7.12 3.28
C GLY A 315 -8.95 -6.81 1.96
N THR A 316 -8.43 -7.87 1.31
CA THR A 316 -7.75 -7.78 0.01
C THR A 316 -8.67 -7.51 -1.16
N SER A 317 -9.99 -7.51 -0.95
CA SER A 317 -10.95 -7.15 -2.01
C SER A 317 -10.88 -5.67 -2.38
N GLY A 318 -10.25 -4.84 -1.55
CA GLY A 318 -10.00 -3.44 -1.85
C GLY A 318 -10.96 -2.48 -1.14
N MET A 319 -10.44 -1.31 -0.80
CA MET A 319 -11.15 -0.24 -0.09
C MET A 319 -12.21 0.43 -0.97
N GLU A 320 -12.07 0.33 -2.29
CA GLU A 320 -13.07 0.79 -3.26
C GLU A 320 -14.42 0.06 -3.15
N ASN A 321 -14.43 -1.09 -2.47
CA ASN A 321 -15.60 -1.91 -2.22
C ASN A 321 -16.21 -1.69 -0.81
N CYS A 322 -15.68 -0.75 -0.03
CA CYS A 322 -16.28 -0.38 1.26
C CYS A 322 -17.70 0.17 1.04
N ALA A 323 -18.65 -0.24 1.89
CA ALA A 323 -20.00 0.31 1.83
C ALA A 323 -20.00 1.79 2.22
N GLY A 324 -20.78 2.62 1.52
CA GLY A 324 -21.00 4.01 1.91
C GLY A 324 -19.87 5.00 1.57
N LEU A 325 -19.04 4.72 0.55
CA LEU A 325 -18.08 5.71 0.04
C LEU A 325 -18.81 6.91 -0.59
N PHE A 326 -18.80 8.06 0.10
CA PHE A 326 -19.61 9.23 -0.26
C PHE A 326 -19.32 9.82 -1.63
N TYR A 327 -18.07 9.72 -2.10
CA TYR A 327 -17.64 10.28 -3.37
C TYR A 327 -17.42 9.22 -4.46
N GLY A 328 -17.58 7.93 -4.15
CA GLY A 328 -17.34 6.84 -5.08
C GLY A 328 -15.85 6.59 -5.35
N GLN A 329 -15.51 6.28 -6.60
CA GLN A 329 -14.16 5.83 -7.00
C GLN A 329 -13.57 6.72 -8.10
N ASN A 330 -12.25 6.89 -8.07
CA ASN A 330 -11.47 7.38 -9.20
C ASN A 330 -11.27 6.23 -10.21
N LYS A 331 -11.50 6.52 -11.50
CA LYS A 331 -11.40 5.53 -12.59
C LYS A 331 -10.35 5.89 -13.63
N ASP A 332 -10.08 7.17 -13.80
CA ASP A 332 -9.12 7.68 -14.76
C ASP A 332 -7.70 7.65 -14.17
N GLU A 333 -6.70 7.55 -15.04
CA GLU A 333 -5.30 7.68 -14.63
C GLU A 333 -5.01 9.12 -14.16
N CYS A 334 -4.08 9.25 -13.21
CA CYS A 334 -3.60 10.54 -12.73
C CYS A 334 -2.07 10.56 -12.75
N THR A 335 -1.51 11.54 -13.44
CA THR A 335 -0.05 11.74 -13.55
C THR A 335 0.28 13.22 -13.48
N ILE A 336 1.46 13.54 -12.95
CA ILE A 336 2.02 14.89 -13.01
C ILE A 336 3.46 14.84 -13.53
N GLU A 337 3.89 15.95 -14.13
CA GLU A 337 5.30 16.15 -14.48
C GLU A 337 6.18 16.13 -13.23
N SER A 338 7.40 15.61 -13.38
CA SER A 338 8.38 15.68 -12.29
C SER A 338 8.67 17.14 -11.95
N PRO A 339 8.64 17.55 -10.66
CA PRO A 339 9.02 18.90 -10.27
C PRO A 339 10.52 19.18 -10.41
N VAL A 340 11.33 18.15 -10.74
CA VAL A 340 12.76 18.27 -11.01
C VAL A 340 13.04 17.74 -12.42
N ALA A 341 13.58 18.61 -13.27
CA ALA A 341 13.95 18.27 -14.64
C ALA A 341 15.28 17.50 -14.67
N GLU A 342 15.21 16.17 -14.56
CA GLU A 342 16.35 15.26 -14.69
C GLU A 342 15.92 13.88 -15.22
N THR A 343 16.86 13.11 -15.76
CA THR A 343 16.56 11.73 -16.19
C THR A 343 16.63 10.79 -14.99
N VAL A 344 15.48 10.23 -14.60
CA VAL A 344 15.36 9.30 -13.47
C VAL A 344 14.92 7.89 -13.86
N VAL A 345 14.62 7.67 -15.14
CA VAL A 345 14.22 6.36 -15.70
C VAL A 345 15.11 5.99 -16.88
N GLY A 346 15.14 4.70 -17.21
CA GLY A 346 15.95 4.14 -18.28
C GLY A 346 17.35 3.73 -17.82
N THR A 347 18.28 3.64 -18.77
CA THR A 347 19.68 3.25 -18.53
C THR A 347 20.56 4.48 -18.33
N MET A 348 21.40 4.49 -17.29
CA MET A 348 22.25 5.60 -16.91
C MET A 348 23.57 5.14 -16.27
N PRO A 349 24.66 5.92 -16.37
CA PRO A 349 25.95 5.56 -15.79
C PRO A 349 25.98 5.72 -14.26
N ASN A 350 25.23 6.69 -13.72
CA ASN A 350 25.18 7.04 -12.31
C ASN A 350 23.73 7.18 -11.84
N LEU A 351 23.49 6.98 -10.54
CA LEU A 351 22.18 7.27 -9.94
C LEU A 351 21.87 8.78 -10.03
N PRO A 352 20.59 9.17 -10.19
CA PRO A 352 20.20 10.57 -10.12
C PRO A 352 20.59 11.19 -8.79
N GLY A 353 20.90 12.49 -8.80
CA GLY A 353 21.53 13.17 -7.67
C GLY A 353 23.00 12.80 -7.41
N ASN A 354 23.65 12.03 -8.30
CA ASN A 354 25.02 11.53 -8.17
C ASN A 354 25.27 10.71 -6.89
N ASN A 355 24.26 9.93 -6.47
CA ASN A 355 24.39 9.09 -5.28
C ASN A 355 25.42 7.98 -5.50
N PRO A 356 26.47 7.87 -4.66
CA PRO A 356 27.45 6.79 -4.76
C PRO A 356 26.82 5.47 -4.31
N LEU A 357 27.29 4.35 -4.87
CA LEU A 357 26.93 3.03 -4.37
C LEU A 357 27.62 2.77 -3.03
N THR A 358 26.88 2.25 -2.07
CA THR A 358 27.29 2.04 -0.67
C THR A 358 26.66 0.78 -0.11
N GLY A 359 27.24 0.20 0.94
CA GLY A 359 26.83 -1.09 1.48
C GLY A 359 27.85 -2.19 1.17
N TRP A 360 27.47 -3.45 1.35
CA TRP A 360 28.30 -4.67 1.26
C TRP A 360 29.65 -4.51 0.53
N SER A 361 29.72 -4.81 -0.76
CA SER A 361 30.97 -4.78 -1.55
C SER A 361 31.44 -3.38 -1.91
N TYR A 362 30.68 -2.34 -1.56
CA TYR A 362 30.94 -0.94 -1.92
C TYR A 362 31.46 -0.10 -0.74
N GLY A 363 31.49 -0.66 0.48
CA GLY A 363 31.95 0.02 1.69
C GLY A 363 30.90 0.93 2.32
N ALA A 364 31.20 1.45 3.51
CA ALA A 364 30.43 2.55 4.11
C ALA A 364 30.70 3.81 3.29
N GLY A 365 29.62 4.49 2.87
CA GLY A 365 29.68 5.66 2.01
C GLY A 365 30.21 6.90 2.72
N ASP A 366 31.49 6.91 3.07
CA ASP A 366 32.26 8.06 3.56
C ASP A 366 33.73 7.66 3.83
N GLY A 367 34.61 7.88 2.84
CA GLY A 367 36.04 8.17 3.07
C GLY A 367 36.92 7.15 3.82
N GLY A 368 36.49 5.92 4.09
CA GLY A 368 37.28 4.89 4.78
C GLY A 368 37.98 3.94 3.80
N GLN A 369 39.31 3.93 3.80
CA GLN A 369 40.16 3.07 2.97
C GLN A 369 39.75 1.58 3.00
N SER A 370 39.54 1.02 1.81
CA SER A 370 39.37 -0.41 1.56
C SER A 370 40.70 -1.17 1.75
N PRO A 371 40.71 -2.38 2.31
CA PRO A 371 41.69 -3.39 1.96
C PRO A 371 41.15 -4.21 0.79
N GLN A 372 41.66 -3.93 -0.41
CA GLN A 372 41.50 -4.77 -1.59
C GLN A 372 42.17 -6.15 -1.36
N PRO A 373 41.56 -7.28 -1.75
CA PRO A 373 42.29 -8.53 -1.85
C PRO A 373 43.13 -8.53 -3.13
N SER A 374 44.45 -8.40 -2.98
CA SER A 374 45.39 -8.61 -4.10
C SER A 374 45.68 -10.10 -4.28
N GLN A 375 45.49 -10.59 -5.50
CA GLN A 375 46.05 -11.85 -5.93
C GLN A 375 47.57 -11.72 -6.03
N GLY A 376 48.29 -12.70 -5.47
CA GLY A 376 49.74 -12.71 -5.48
C GLY A 376 50.33 -13.16 -6.81
N GLN A 377 51.52 -12.64 -7.11
CA GLN A 377 52.64 -13.44 -7.61
C GLN A 377 53.98 -12.72 -7.39
N SER A 378 55.00 -13.55 -7.19
CA SER A 378 56.30 -13.29 -6.56
C SER A 378 57.39 -12.90 -7.57
N SER A 379 58.37 -12.06 -7.16
CA SER A 379 59.81 -12.29 -7.42
C SER A 379 60.75 -11.28 -6.72
N SER A 380 61.47 -11.79 -5.70
CA SER A 380 62.91 -11.66 -5.37
C SER A 380 63.70 -10.32 -5.34
N ALA A 381 64.35 -10.11 -4.16
CA ALA A 381 65.75 -9.69 -3.89
C ALA A 381 66.21 -8.24 -4.22
N ALA A 382 67.06 -7.52 -3.47
CA ALA A 382 67.76 -7.69 -2.19
C ALA A 382 68.34 -6.33 -1.69
N ALA A 383 68.50 -6.23 -0.35
CA ALA A 383 69.55 -5.56 0.46
C ALA A 383 69.94 -4.06 0.33
N GLY A 384 69.90 -3.36 1.47
CA GLY A 384 71.01 -2.50 1.94
C GLY A 384 70.65 -1.13 2.56
N PRO A 385 71.30 -0.64 3.65
CA PRO A 385 70.60 0.07 4.75
C PRO A 385 71.19 1.44 5.19
N SER A 386 70.48 2.15 6.08
CA SER A 386 70.95 2.99 7.23
C SER A 386 69.83 3.96 7.66
N SER A 387 69.61 4.36 8.92
CA SER A 387 70.16 4.07 10.24
C SER A 387 69.23 4.72 11.29
N SER A 388 69.24 4.14 12.49
CA SER A 388 68.37 4.28 13.67
C SER A 388 68.75 5.38 14.68
N ALA A 389 67.80 5.79 15.54
CA ALA A 389 67.88 5.92 17.03
C ALA A 389 66.61 6.65 17.56
N SER A 390 65.68 6.05 18.34
CA SER A 390 65.69 5.70 19.80
C SER A 390 65.69 6.95 20.72
N SER A 391 64.92 7.12 21.81
CA SER A 391 64.35 6.18 22.80
C SER A 391 63.31 6.88 23.73
N ALA A 392 62.43 6.09 24.36
CA ALA A 392 61.45 6.40 25.45
C ALA A 392 62.13 6.36 26.87
N PRO A 393 61.52 6.12 28.08
CA PRO A 393 60.12 5.75 28.47
C PRO A 393 59.57 6.26 29.85
N ALA A 394 58.36 5.79 30.25
CA ALA A 394 57.88 5.31 31.59
C ALA A 394 56.43 5.79 31.94
N SER A 395 55.38 4.93 32.00
CA SER A 395 54.87 4.05 33.10
C SER A 395 54.18 4.84 34.26
N SER A 396 53.04 4.53 34.90
CA SER A 396 52.14 3.37 35.05
C SER A 396 50.87 3.77 35.91
N ALA A 397 49.78 2.98 35.87
CA ALA A 397 48.43 3.14 36.50
C ALA A 397 48.36 2.87 38.06
N PRO A 398 47.23 2.58 38.78
CA PRO A 398 45.74 2.59 38.55
C PRO A 398 44.79 3.03 39.75
N ALA A 399 43.44 2.85 39.57
CA ALA A 399 42.33 2.56 40.55
C ALA A 399 41.62 3.69 41.38
N SER A 400 40.33 4.02 41.14
CA SER A 400 39.06 3.58 41.82
C SER A 400 38.76 4.22 43.19
N SER A 401 37.70 5.03 43.41
CA SER A 401 36.32 4.63 43.85
C SER A 401 35.43 5.86 44.20
N ALA A 402 34.10 5.71 44.14
CA ALA A 402 33.00 6.71 44.31
C ALA A 402 32.60 6.96 45.81
N PRO A 403 31.39 7.44 46.20
CA PRO A 403 30.47 8.53 45.74
C PRO A 403 30.03 9.49 46.90
N ALA A 404 29.29 10.59 46.63
CA ALA A 404 28.23 11.13 47.53
C ALA A 404 27.45 12.33 46.93
N SER A 405 26.15 12.32 47.16
CA SER A 405 25.10 13.21 46.66
C SER A 405 24.89 14.48 47.50
N SER A 406 24.33 15.56 46.91
CA SER A 406 23.22 16.37 47.49
C SER A 406 22.78 17.53 46.57
N ALA A 407 21.47 17.63 46.35
CA ALA A 407 20.72 18.86 46.01
C ALA A 407 19.94 19.30 47.29
N PRO A 408 18.98 20.26 47.31
CA PRO A 408 18.49 21.24 46.32
C PRO A 408 18.21 22.66 46.90
N ALA A 409 17.70 23.63 46.10
CA ALA A 409 16.53 24.50 46.43
C ALA A 409 16.26 25.65 45.43
N SER A 410 14.97 25.87 45.18
CA SER A 410 14.31 26.83 44.27
C SER A 410 14.17 28.27 44.79
N SER A 411 13.88 29.25 43.90
CA SER A 411 12.68 30.14 43.97
C SER A 411 12.67 31.26 42.89
N ALA A 412 11.50 31.47 42.26
CA ALA A 412 11.02 32.69 41.58
C ALA A 412 10.10 33.48 42.56
N PRO A 413 9.23 34.48 42.20
CA PRO A 413 8.97 35.25 40.96
C PRO A 413 8.69 36.79 41.18
N ALA A 414 8.36 37.57 40.12
CA ALA A 414 7.26 38.59 40.08
C ALA A 414 7.23 39.46 38.78
N SER A 415 6.00 39.75 38.31
CA SER A 415 5.60 40.48 37.09
C SER A 415 5.63 42.02 37.19
N SER A 416 5.66 42.73 36.04
CA SER A 416 4.72 43.82 35.65
C SER A 416 5.04 44.43 34.26
N ALA A 417 3.99 44.72 33.48
CA ALA A 417 4.01 45.52 32.22
C ALA A 417 3.82 47.03 32.54
N PRO A 418 4.04 47.99 31.58
CA PRO A 418 2.96 48.36 30.63
C PRO A 418 3.36 48.93 29.23
N ALA A 419 2.39 48.84 28.32
CA ALA A 419 1.94 49.68 27.17
C ALA A 419 2.82 50.72 26.39
N SER A 420 2.80 50.53 25.05
CA SER A 420 2.43 51.44 23.92
C SER A 420 3.00 52.88 23.79
N SER A 421 3.65 53.17 22.65
CA SER A 421 3.30 54.28 21.72
C SER A 421 4.16 54.28 20.43
N ALA A 422 3.56 54.71 19.33
CA ALA A 422 4.10 54.82 17.95
C ALA A 422 5.24 55.85 17.79
N PRO A 423 5.89 55.92 16.60
CA PRO A 423 5.45 56.97 15.65
C PRO A 423 5.43 56.56 14.16
N ALA A 424 4.51 57.21 13.43
CA ALA A 424 4.52 57.43 11.98
C ALA A 424 5.59 58.49 11.63
N SER A 425 6.00 58.83 10.40
CA SER A 425 5.57 58.60 9.02
C SER A 425 6.68 59.22 8.13
N SER A 426 6.89 58.74 6.91
CA SER A 426 7.04 59.60 5.70
C SER A 426 7.34 58.76 4.47
N ALA A 427 6.39 58.77 3.55
CA ALA A 427 6.44 58.21 2.22
C ALA A 427 7.05 59.23 1.23
N THR A 428 7.65 58.74 0.14
CA THR A 428 7.88 59.53 -1.08
C THR A 428 7.82 58.61 -2.30
N GLU A 429 6.90 58.93 -3.20
CA GLU A 429 6.78 58.58 -4.63
C GLU A 429 6.67 59.94 -5.38
N PRO A 430 6.63 60.08 -6.74
CA PRO A 430 6.94 59.22 -7.88
C PRO A 430 7.84 59.97 -8.94
N PRO A 431 7.92 59.60 -10.25
CA PRO A 431 6.84 59.87 -11.22
C PRO A 431 6.58 58.81 -12.33
N LYS A 432 5.37 58.90 -12.91
CA LYS A 432 4.82 58.22 -14.09
C LYS A 432 5.26 58.87 -15.41
N THR A 433 5.26 58.09 -16.50
CA THR A 433 4.95 58.54 -17.88
C THR A 433 4.13 57.49 -18.65
N SER A 434 3.13 57.95 -19.40
CA SER A 434 2.33 57.27 -20.45
C SER A 434 3.18 57.02 -21.72
N GLU A 435 2.85 56.22 -22.73
CA GLU A 435 1.59 56.04 -23.48
C GLU A 435 1.75 54.92 -24.54
N ALA A 436 0.59 54.48 -25.08
CA ALA A 436 0.34 53.93 -26.44
C ALA A 436 0.36 52.41 -26.71
N THR A 437 -0.81 51.95 -27.19
CA THR A 437 -1.21 50.65 -27.75
C THR A 437 -0.63 50.44 -29.17
N PRO A 438 -0.62 49.18 -29.69
CA PRO A 438 -1.61 48.86 -30.73
C PRO A 438 -2.15 47.40 -30.76
N LYS A 439 -3.28 47.27 -31.47
CA LYS A 439 -4.13 46.13 -31.86
C LYS A 439 -3.42 45.09 -32.78
N PRO A 440 -3.91 43.83 -32.86
CA PRO A 440 -4.44 43.28 -34.14
C PRO A 440 -5.71 42.41 -33.91
N THR A 441 -6.87 42.72 -34.48
CA THR A 441 -7.40 42.33 -35.81
C THR A 441 -7.57 40.81 -36.02
N SER A 442 -8.83 40.38 -35.97
CA SER A 442 -9.36 39.07 -36.37
C SER A 442 -9.52 38.99 -37.91
N PRO A 443 -9.54 37.78 -38.48
CA PRO A 443 -10.35 37.50 -39.65
C PRO A 443 -11.47 36.50 -39.34
N SER A 444 -12.61 36.78 -39.96
CA SER A 444 -13.80 35.96 -40.05
C SER A 444 -13.67 35.01 -41.23
N GLU A 445 -14.12 33.77 -41.10
CA GLU A 445 -14.58 32.99 -42.24
C GLU A 445 -15.86 32.21 -41.90
N SER A 446 -16.71 32.16 -42.91
CA SER A 446 -18.12 31.75 -42.92
C SER A 446 -18.24 30.31 -43.42
N GLY A 447 -19.17 29.54 -42.87
CA GLY A 447 -19.49 28.19 -43.36
C GLY A 447 -20.70 27.58 -42.65
N SER A 448 -21.81 27.52 -43.37
CA SER A 448 -23.17 27.17 -42.95
C SER A 448 -23.37 25.82 -42.23
N PRO A 449 -24.46 25.69 -41.43
CA PRO A 449 -24.80 24.48 -40.69
C PRO A 449 -25.62 23.48 -41.54
N ILE A 450 -25.29 22.19 -41.40
CA ILE A 450 -26.10 21.09 -41.93
C ILE A 450 -27.11 20.64 -40.87
N LYS A 451 -28.38 20.67 -41.27
CA LYS A 451 -29.55 20.13 -40.58
C LYS A 451 -29.45 18.62 -40.40
N SER A 452 -29.92 18.10 -39.27
CA SER A 452 -30.71 16.86 -39.14
C SER A 452 -31.27 16.81 -37.71
N SER A 453 -32.50 17.28 -37.50
CA SER A 453 -33.71 16.45 -37.47
C SER A 453 -33.80 15.59 -36.22
N ALA A 454 -34.65 16.08 -35.31
CA ALA A 454 -35.19 15.35 -34.18
C ALA A 454 -36.06 14.16 -34.65
N SER A 455 -36.06 13.08 -33.87
CA SER A 455 -37.29 12.35 -33.57
C SER A 455 -37.24 11.89 -32.13
N SER A 456 -38.16 12.45 -31.36
CA SER A 456 -38.56 12.09 -30.01
C SER A 456 -39.34 10.78 -30.02
N GLN A 457 -39.17 9.96 -28.97
CA GLN A 457 -40.27 9.22 -28.38
C GLN A 457 -40.21 9.35 -26.85
N THR A 458 -41.40 9.55 -26.32
CA THR A 458 -41.78 10.06 -25.02
C THR A 458 -42.23 8.97 -24.06
N SER A 459 -41.88 9.12 -22.78
CA SER A 459 -42.68 8.72 -21.61
C SER A 459 -41.88 9.17 -20.37
N GLY A 460 -42.30 10.08 -19.49
CA GLY A 460 -43.63 10.56 -19.13
C GLY A 460 -43.84 10.34 -17.62
N ALA A 461 -43.26 11.20 -16.77
CA ALA A 461 -43.65 11.34 -15.36
C ALA A 461 -43.29 12.77 -14.86
N PRO A 462 -44.18 13.46 -14.11
CA PRO A 462 -44.13 14.91 -13.92
C PRO A 462 -43.22 15.37 -12.78
N SER A 463 -42.49 16.47 -13.02
CA SER A 463 -41.86 17.31 -11.98
C SER A 463 -42.88 18.33 -11.45
N PRO A 464 -42.96 18.58 -10.13
CA PRO A 464 -43.82 19.62 -9.60
C PRO A 464 -43.23 21.01 -9.85
N THR A 465 -44.07 21.91 -10.34
CA THR A 465 -43.78 23.33 -10.55
C THR A 465 -43.96 24.09 -9.24
N LEU A 466 -42.97 24.88 -8.83
CA LEU A 466 -43.10 25.90 -7.79
C LEU A 466 -43.07 27.28 -8.47
N SER A 467 -44.25 27.89 -8.60
CA SER A 467 -44.42 29.31 -8.87
C SER A 467 -44.84 30.00 -7.57
N GLY A 468 -44.12 31.03 -7.16
CA GLY A 468 -44.47 31.90 -6.05
C GLY A 468 -43.39 32.94 -5.77
N ALA A 469 -43.65 34.19 -6.18
CA ALA A 469 -42.87 35.37 -5.84
C ALA A 469 -43.07 35.79 -4.36
N PRO A 470 -42.23 36.69 -3.79
CA PRO A 470 -42.01 36.79 -2.36
C PRO A 470 -43.09 37.63 -1.65
N VAL A 471 -43.46 37.23 -0.43
CA VAL A 471 -44.32 38.04 0.47
C VAL A 471 -43.58 38.28 1.78
N SER A 472 -43.66 39.55 2.21
CA SER A 472 -42.97 40.19 3.32
C SER A 472 -43.32 39.63 4.71
N SER A 473 -42.38 39.89 5.62
CA SER A 473 -42.39 39.76 7.09
C SER A 473 -43.74 40.04 7.78
N ASP A 474 -44.23 39.08 8.56
CA ASP A 474 -44.35 39.16 10.01
C ASP A 474 -45.19 37.98 10.58
N GLN A 475 -44.76 37.47 11.74
CA GLN A 475 -45.42 36.48 12.61
C GLN A 475 -45.25 34.98 12.29
N CYS A 476 -44.23 34.36 12.89
CA CYS A 476 -44.16 32.90 13.05
C CYS A 476 -44.85 32.47 14.36
N LYS A 477 -46.01 31.83 14.25
CA LYS A 477 -46.57 30.95 15.29
C LYS A 477 -45.99 29.53 15.09
N PRO A 478 -45.71 28.75 16.15
CA PRO A 478 -45.23 27.38 15.99
C PRO A 478 -46.33 26.53 15.34
N ALA A 479 -46.11 26.09 14.10
CA ALA A 479 -46.95 25.11 13.45
C ALA A 479 -46.56 23.72 13.98
N THR A 480 -47.52 23.02 14.59
CA THR A 480 -47.36 21.60 14.95
C THR A 480 -47.30 20.79 13.65
N VAL A 481 -46.10 20.37 13.27
CA VAL A 481 -45.90 19.44 12.15
C VAL A 481 -46.26 18.05 12.63
N HIS A 482 -47.40 17.53 12.19
CA HIS A 482 -47.71 16.12 12.34
C HIS A 482 -46.97 15.33 11.24
N THR A 483 -45.88 14.68 11.60
CA THR A 483 -45.24 13.68 10.73
C THR A 483 -46.13 12.45 10.67
N ILE A 484 -46.87 12.31 9.57
CA ILE A 484 -47.65 11.10 9.29
C ILE A 484 -46.70 10.09 8.63
N TYR A 485 -46.24 9.10 9.38
CA TYR A 485 -45.59 7.93 8.79
C TYR A 485 -46.66 7.07 8.10
N ARG A 486 -46.69 7.08 6.77
CA ARG A 486 -47.48 6.12 6.01
C ARG A 486 -46.59 4.91 5.73
N THR A 487 -46.77 3.85 6.50
CA THR A 487 -46.21 2.54 6.16
C THR A 487 -46.91 2.04 4.90
N VAL A 488 -46.22 2.11 3.77
CA VAL A 488 -46.65 1.44 2.54
C VAL A 488 -46.11 0.02 2.61
N THR A 489 -46.95 -0.93 2.98
CA THR A 489 -46.65 -2.35 2.79
C THR A 489 -46.71 -2.63 1.29
N VAL A 490 -45.55 -2.66 0.65
CA VAL A 490 -45.42 -3.25 -0.68
C VAL A 490 -45.41 -4.76 -0.46
N THR A 491 -46.56 -5.40 -0.63
CA THR A 491 -46.63 -6.85 -0.86
C THR A 491 -46.06 -7.12 -2.24
N GLY A 492 -44.74 -7.07 -2.36
CA GLY A 492 -44.04 -7.79 -3.40
C GLY A 492 -44.15 -9.26 -3.03
N SER A 493 -44.86 -10.04 -3.84
CA SER A 493 -44.72 -11.48 -3.80
C SER A 493 -43.23 -11.80 -3.82
N ALA A 494 -42.78 -12.61 -2.86
CA ALA A 494 -41.42 -13.15 -2.88
C ALA A 494 -41.13 -13.63 -4.32
N PRO A 495 -40.00 -13.26 -4.93
CA PRO A 495 -39.61 -13.96 -6.13
C PRO A 495 -39.53 -15.42 -5.73
N ALA A 496 -40.34 -16.24 -6.42
CA ALA A 496 -40.26 -17.67 -6.31
C ALA A 496 -38.80 -18.07 -6.42
N SER A 497 -38.38 -19.03 -5.59
CA SER A 497 -37.08 -19.68 -5.65
C SER A 497 -36.76 -20.01 -7.11
N THR A 498 -35.97 -19.17 -7.77
CA THR A 498 -35.43 -19.49 -9.09
C THR A 498 -34.35 -20.53 -8.86
N SER A 499 -34.78 -21.78 -8.98
CA SER A 499 -33.95 -22.88 -9.42
C SER A 499 -32.95 -22.42 -10.49
N THR A 500 -31.70 -22.75 -10.22
CA THR A 500 -30.60 -23.06 -11.12
C THR A 500 -30.94 -22.98 -12.62
N SER A 501 -30.55 -21.89 -13.29
CA SER A 501 -30.28 -21.92 -14.73
C SER A 501 -28.76 -21.82 -14.94
N GLY A 502 -28.16 -23.01 -14.98
CA GLY A 502 -26.73 -23.26 -15.12
C GLY A 502 -26.41 -24.76 -15.03
N ALA A 503 -27.32 -25.55 -14.45
CA ALA A 503 -27.33 -27.00 -14.59
C ALA A 503 -27.70 -27.40 -16.03
N GLY A 504 -26.71 -27.41 -16.93
CA GLY A 504 -26.84 -27.96 -18.28
C GLY A 504 -26.31 -27.07 -19.42
N ALA A 505 -25.66 -25.95 -19.15
CA ALA A 505 -25.02 -25.19 -20.23
C ALA A 505 -23.77 -25.96 -20.72
N ASP A 506 -23.82 -26.39 -21.98
CA ASP A 506 -22.64 -26.81 -22.72
C ASP A 506 -21.82 -25.56 -23.05
N VAL A 507 -20.61 -25.51 -22.52
CA VAL A 507 -19.65 -24.43 -22.72
C VAL A 507 -18.48 -25.03 -23.48
N GLY A 508 -18.34 -24.73 -24.77
CA GLY A 508 -17.19 -25.19 -25.58
C GLY A 508 -17.06 -26.71 -25.76
N GLY A 509 -18.15 -27.47 -25.60
CA GLY A 509 -18.18 -28.94 -25.62
C GLY A 509 -17.90 -29.58 -24.26
N PHE A 510 -17.76 -28.79 -23.20
CA PHE A 510 -17.72 -29.28 -21.82
C PHE A 510 -19.03 -28.95 -21.12
N LYS A 511 -19.51 -29.86 -20.28
CA LYS A 511 -20.71 -29.72 -19.47
C LYS A 511 -20.34 -29.30 -18.07
N TYR A 512 -21.20 -28.49 -17.46
CA TYR A 512 -21.04 -28.11 -16.05
C TYR A 512 -21.11 -29.33 -15.14
N ALA A 513 -20.05 -29.56 -14.37
CA ALA A 513 -19.91 -30.66 -13.43
C ALA A 513 -20.30 -30.27 -12.00
N GLY A 514 -20.32 -28.97 -11.67
CA GLY A 514 -20.76 -28.45 -10.39
C GLY A 514 -19.84 -27.42 -9.75
N CYS A 515 -20.27 -26.94 -8.59
CA CYS A 515 -19.46 -26.14 -7.68
C CYS A 515 -18.59 -27.01 -6.78
N PHE A 516 -17.28 -26.76 -6.73
CA PHE A 516 -16.32 -27.53 -5.94
C PHE A 516 -15.39 -26.64 -5.13
N LYS A 517 -15.01 -27.08 -3.94
CA LYS A 517 -14.10 -26.37 -3.06
C LYS A 517 -12.70 -26.33 -3.64
N ASP A 518 -12.12 -25.14 -3.70
CA ASP A 518 -10.71 -24.99 -3.97
C ASP A 518 -9.88 -24.96 -2.67
N THR A 519 -8.60 -25.27 -2.77
CA THR A 519 -7.67 -25.29 -1.64
C THR A 519 -6.36 -24.62 -2.03
N SER A 520 -5.49 -24.37 -1.05
CA SER A 520 -4.15 -23.82 -1.29
C SER A 520 -3.33 -24.59 -2.35
N ASN A 521 -3.61 -25.90 -2.51
CA ASN A 521 -2.92 -26.77 -3.47
C ASN A 521 -3.57 -26.79 -4.86
N ARG A 522 -4.67 -26.05 -5.06
CA ARG A 522 -5.54 -26.00 -6.24
C ARG A 522 -6.17 -27.34 -6.59
N ALA A 523 -7.49 -27.38 -6.57
CA ALA A 523 -8.25 -28.57 -6.87
C ALA A 523 -8.01 -29.01 -8.33
N LEU A 524 -7.95 -28.06 -9.28
CA LEU A 524 -7.45 -28.30 -10.64
C LEU A 524 -6.01 -27.77 -10.76
N ASN A 525 -5.05 -28.68 -10.68
CA ASN A 525 -3.61 -28.36 -10.56
C ASN A 525 -2.82 -28.49 -11.88
N GLY A 526 -3.49 -28.69 -13.02
CA GLY A 526 -2.83 -28.86 -14.32
C GLY A 526 -2.23 -27.57 -14.86
N LYS A 527 -3.09 -26.66 -15.35
CA LYS A 527 -2.69 -25.30 -15.73
C LYS A 527 -3.49 -24.30 -14.92
N VAL A 528 -2.80 -23.58 -14.05
CA VAL A 528 -3.40 -22.55 -13.20
C VAL A 528 -3.31 -21.20 -13.90
N ARG A 529 -4.46 -20.52 -14.00
CA ARG A 529 -4.64 -19.16 -14.55
C ARG A 529 -3.88 -18.93 -15.86
N PRO A 530 -4.21 -19.66 -16.93
CA PRO A 530 -3.70 -19.31 -18.25
C PRO A 530 -4.10 -17.87 -18.58
N ASN A 531 -3.22 -17.12 -19.24
CA ASN A 531 -3.51 -15.74 -19.62
C ASN A 531 -4.52 -15.73 -20.77
N ILE A 532 -5.78 -15.42 -20.45
CA ILE A 532 -6.91 -15.45 -21.39
C ILE A 532 -7.62 -14.08 -21.49
N GLY A 533 -7.02 -13.01 -20.94
CA GLY A 533 -7.66 -11.69 -20.83
C GLY A 533 -8.86 -11.71 -19.88
N SER A 534 -9.88 -10.89 -20.16
CA SER A 534 -11.12 -10.86 -19.36
C SER A 534 -11.80 -12.22 -19.36
N MET A 535 -12.04 -12.76 -18.17
CA MET A 535 -12.42 -14.15 -17.97
C MET A 535 -13.92 -14.42 -18.23
N SER A 536 -14.22 -15.48 -19.02
CA SER A 536 -15.51 -16.20 -19.11
C SER A 536 -15.34 -17.71 -18.98
N ASN A 537 -16.41 -18.41 -18.61
CA ASN A 537 -16.48 -19.87 -18.68
C ASN A 537 -16.07 -20.39 -20.07
N GLU A 538 -16.53 -19.75 -21.14
CA GLU A 538 -16.24 -20.12 -22.53
C GLU A 538 -14.75 -20.03 -22.87
N LYS A 539 -14.10 -18.92 -22.48
CA LYS A 539 -12.65 -18.74 -22.71
C LYS A 539 -11.83 -19.72 -21.87
N CYS A 540 -12.24 -19.95 -20.63
CA CYS A 540 -11.54 -20.89 -19.76
C CYS A 540 -11.60 -22.31 -20.30
N VAL A 541 -12.80 -22.79 -20.67
CA VAL A 541 -12.94 -24.11 -21.28
C VAL A 541 -12.15 -24.21 -22.59
N ALA A 542 -12.26 -23.21 -23.47
CA ALA A 542 -11.56 -23.24 -24.75
C ALA A 542 -10.04 -23.33 -24.59
N GLU A 543 -9.46 -22.57 -23.66
CA GLU A 543 -8.01 -22.60 -23.40
C GLU A 543 -7.58 -23.91 -22.73
N CYS A 544 -8.33 -24.40 -21.73
CA CYS A 544 -8.02 -25.68 -21.10
C CYS A 544 -8.08 -26.85 -22.09
N LYS A 545 -9.07 -26.84 -22.99
CA LYS A 545 -9.21 -27.83 -24.07
C LYS A 545 -8.07 -27.74 -25.08
N LYS A 546 -7.67 -26.52 -25.48
CA LYS A 546 -6.51 -26.29 -26.36
C LYS A 546 -5.21 -26.81 -25.75
N LEU A 547 -5.08 -26.72 -24.43
CA LEU A 547 -3.94 -27.24 -23.67
C LEU A 547 -4.03 -28.75 -23.38
N GLY A 548 -5.08 -29.43 -23.85
CA GLY A 548 -5.26 -30.88 -23.73
C GLY A 548 -5.79 -31.38 -22.38
N PHE A 549 -6.42 -30.50 -21.59
CA PHE A 549 -7.03 -30.88 -20.31
C PHE A 549 -8.51 -31.28 -20.48
N SER A 550 -8.94 -32.28 -19.71
CA SER A 550 -10.31 -32.83 -19.73
C SER A 550 -11.28 -32.15 -18.76
N ALA A 551 -10.77 -31.28 -17.89
CA ALA A 551 -11.56 -30.44 -17.01
C ALA A 551 -11.04 -28.99 -16.99
N ALA A 552 -11.98 -28.07 -16.84
CA ALA A 552 -11.73 -26.65 -16.66
C ALA A 552 -12.54 -26.17 -15.44
N GLY A 553 -12.07 -25.15 -14.76
CA GLY A 553 -12.76 -24.59 -13.61
C GLY A 553 -12.51 -23.09 -13.49
N THR A 554 -13.55 -22.33 -13.23
CA THR A 554 -13.43 -20.89 -13.02
C THR A 554 -13.63 -20.55 -11.56
N GLU A 555 -12.85 -19.61 -11.03
CA GLU A 555 -12.92 -19.14 -9.64
C GLU A 555 -12.97 -17.60 -9.60
N TYR A 556 -13.69 -17.06 -8.62
CA TYR A 556 -13.68 -15.63 -8.26
C TYR A 556 -13.88 -14.67 -9.45
N GLY A 557 -14.67 -15.07 -10.46
CA GLY A 557 -15.04 -14.22 -11.60
C GLY A 557 -13.96 -14.05 -12.68
N GLY A 558 -12.68 -13.98 -12.26
CA GLY A 558 -11.55 -13.64 -13.13
C GLY A 558 -10.51 -14.74 -13.33
N GLN A 559 -10.69 -15.91 -12.72
CA GLN A 559 -9.65 -16.93 -12.67
C GLN A 559 -10.09 -18.20 -13.40
N CYS A 560 -9.14 -18.80 -14.13
CA CYS A 560 -9.34 -20.04 -14.86
C CYS A 560 -8.33 -21.10 -14.40
N TYR A 561 -8.75 -22.35 -14.29
CA TYR A 561 -7.95 -23.48 -13.86
C TYR A 561 -8.22 -24.68 -14.76
N CYS A 562 -7.17 -25.34 -15.23
CA CYS A 562 -7.26 -26.54 -16.05
C CYS A 562 -6.71 -27.73 -15.28
N GLY A 563 -7.28 -28.89 -15.49
CA GLY A 563 -6.79 -30.14 -14.91
C GLY A 563 -7.47 -31.33 -15.55
N ASN A 564 -7.15 -32.52 -15.07
CA ASN A 564 -7.83 -33.75 -15.51
C ASN A 564 -8.65 -34.39 -14.39
N GLU A 565 -8.35 -34.05 -13.14
CA GLU A 565 -9.01 -34.56 -11.94
C GLU A 565 -8.99 -33.47 -10.86
N LEU A 566 -9.89 -33.57 -9.89
CA LEU A 566 -9.92 -32.72 -8.70
C LEU A 566 -9.12 -33.33 -7.56
N GLU A 567 -8.20 -32.56 -6.99
CA GLU A 567 -7.37 -32.95 -5.85
C GLU A 567 -7.80 -32.24 -4.56
N SER A 568 -7.90 -33.00 -3.46
CA SER A 568 -8.25 -32.46 -2.13
C SER A 568 -9.47 -31.53 -2.10
N SER A 569 -10.44 -31.82 -2.96
CA SER A 569 -11.66 -31.03 -3.14
C SER A 569 -12.90 -31.79 -2.67
N GLU A 570 -13.98 -31.05 -2.44
CA GLU A 570 -15.33 -31.55 -2.12
C GLU A 570 -16.38 -30.74 -2.89
N ARG A 571 -17.51 -31.36 -3.23
CA ARG A 571 -18.60 -30.64 -3.90
C ARG A 571 -19.25 -29.68 -2.90
N LEU A 572 -19.50 -28.46 -3.33
CA LEU A 572 -20.15 -27.41 -2.55
C LEU A 572 -21.59 -27.19 -3.02
N GLU A 573 -22.36 -26.45 -2.21
CA GLU A 573 -23.63 -25.87 -2.63
C GLU A 573 -23.40 -24.88 -3.79
N GLU A 574 -24.31 -24.86 -4.76
CA GLU A 574 -24.16 -24.01 -5.96
C GLU A 574 -24.10 -22.52 -5.61
N SER A 575 -24.69 -22.12 -4.48
CA SER A 575 -24.62 -20.74 -3.97
C SER A 575 -23.20 -20.29 -3.58
N ALA A 576 -22.25 -21.21 -3.42
CA ALA A 576 -20.85 -20.88 -3.19
C ALA A 576 -20.15 -20.42 -4.49
N CYS A 577 -20.67 -20.81 -5.65
CA CYS A 577 -20.18 -20.39 -6.97
C CYS A 577 -21.04 -19.23 -7.51
N ASN A 578 -20.99 -18.11 -6.81
CA ASN A 578 -21.84 -16.93 -7.04
C ASN A 578 -21.10 -15.68 -7.54
N ALA A 579 -19.84 -15.80 -7.94
CA ALA A 579 -19.07 -14.70 -8.50
C ALA A 579 -19.39 -14.52 -9.99
N ALA A 580 -19.80 -13.32 -10.37
CA ALA A 580 -19.99 -12.93 -11.76
C ALA A 580 -18.68 -13.03 -12.57
N CYS A 581 -18.75 -13.48 -13.82
CA CYS A 581 -17.62 -13.47 -14.74
C CYS A 581 -17.18 -12.04 -15.07
N GLU A 582 -15.87 -11.80 -15.23
CA GLU A 582 -15.33 -10.48 -15.57
C GLU A 582 -15.86 -9.92 -16.90
N ASP A 583 -16.10 -10.78 -17.88
CA ASP A 583 -16.61 -10.36 -19.20
C ASP A 583 -18.13 -10.46 -19.35
N ASN A 584 -18.83 -11.07 -18.38
CA ASN A 584 -20.27 -11.22 -18.38
C ASN A 584 -20.84 -11.36 -16.97
N ALA A 585 -21.44 -10.27 -16.48
CA ALA A 585 -22.06 -10.23 -15.16
C ALA A 585 -23.31 -11.14 -15.00
N SER A 586 -23.85 -11.68 -16.10
CA SER A 586 -25.00 -12.59 -16.08
C SER A 586 -24.61 -14.07 -15.92
N SER A 587 -23.32 -14.40 -16.04
CA SER A 587 -22.79 -15.75 -15.88
C SER A 587 -21.97 -15.84 -14.60
N MET A 588 -22.01 -17.00 -13.95
CA MET A 588 -21.22 -17.27 -12.74
C MET A 588 -19.93 -17.99 -13.11
N CYS A 589 -18.82 -17.51 -12.56
CA CYS A 589 -17.46 -17.97 -12.79
C CYS A 589 -16.79 -18.34 -11.46
N GLY A 590 -17.40 -19.28 -10.74
CA GLY A 590 -16.96 -19.75 -9.43
C GLY A 590 -17.34 -18.80 -8.29
N GLY A 591 -16.53 -18.77 -7.24
CA GLY A 591 -16.70 -17.96 -6.03
C GLY A 591 -15.40 -17.96 -5.21
N SER A 592 -15.42 -17.39 -4.00
CA SER A 592 -14.22 -17.37 -3.13
C SER A 592 -13.86 -18.78 -2.70
N TRP A 593 -12.72 -19.31 -3.15
CA TRP A 593 -12.31 -20.71 -2.94
C TRP A 593 -13.35 -21.72 -3.42
N ALA A 594 -14.11 -21.37 -4.47
CA ALA A 594 -15.15 -22.20 -5.05
C ALA A 594 -15.03 -22.19 -6.58
N LEU A 595 -14.81 -23.37 -7.16
CA LEU A 595 -14.65 -23.59 -8.59
C LEU A 595 -15.98 -23.99 -9.22
N SER A 596 -16.41 -23.24 -10.22
CA SER A 596 -17.38 -23.74 -11.20
C SER A 596 -16.66 -24.62 -12.20
N VAL A 597 -16.82 -25.94 -12.07
CA VAL A 597 -16.05 -26.93 -12.84
C VAL A 597 -16.86 -27.44 -14.04
N TYR A 598 -16.19 -27.61 -15.17
CA TYR A 598 -16.70 -28.12 -16.44
C TYR A 598 -15.83 -29.27 -16.93
N SER A 599 -16.44 -30.30 -17.53
CA SER A 599 -15.72 -31.43 -18.15
C SER A 599 -16.47 -31.97 -19.36
N GLU A 600 -15.82 -32.75 -20.22
CA GLU A 600 -16.46 -33.32 -21.42
C GLU A 600 -17.74 -34.11 -21.13
N THR A 601 -17.78 -34.81 -19.99
CA THR A 601 -18.91 -35.66 -19.61
C THR A 601 -19.89 -34.98 -18.65
N GLY A 602 -19.50 -33.88 -18.01
CA GLY A 602 -20.21 -33.28 -16.86
C GLY A 602 -19.92 -34.01 -15.54
N GLU A 603 -18.99 -34.95 -15.53
CA GLU A 603 -18.48 -35.62 -14.34
C GLU A 603 -16.97 -35.42 -14.22
N VAL A 604 -16.44 -35.32 -13.00
CA VAL A 604 -15.00 -35.10 -12.75
C VAL A 604 -14.47 -36.10 -11.72
N SER A 605 -13.34 -36.74 -12.03
CA SER A 605 -12.65 -37.67 -11.13
C SER A 605 -12.05 -36.93 -9.94
N MET A 606 -12.10 -37.52 -8.73
CA MET A 606 -11.57 -36.94 -7.49
C MET A 606 -10.53 -37.86 -6.85
N LYS A 607 -9.28 -37.40 -6.71
CA LYS A 607 -8.12 -38.21 -6.27
C LYS A 607 -8.18 -38.70 -4.82
N ASN A 608 -8.93 -38.02 -3.95
CA ASN A 608 -9.14 -38.48 -2.56
C ASN A 608 -10.31 -39.45 -2.38
N SER A 609 -11.06 -39.77 -3.44
CA SER A 609 -12.22 -40.69 -3.36
C SER A 609 -11.83 -42.17 -3.43
N GLN A 610 -10.62 -42.52 -3.92
CA GLN A 610 -10.18 -43.91 -3.98
C GLN A 610 -9.86 -44.50 -2.60
N ARG A 611 -9.40 -43.69 -1.63
CA ARG A 611 -9.23 -44.16 -0.24
C ARG A 611 -10.55 -44.37 0.49
N ARG A 612 -11.58 -43.55 0.23
CA ARG A 612 -12.91 -43.78 0.80
C ARG A 612 -13.58 -44.99 0.16
N ARG A 613 -13.50 -45.20 -1.15
CA ARG A 613 -14.01 -46.42 -1.79
C ARG A 613 -13.25 -47.68 -1.36
N HIS A 614 -11.92 -47.65 -1.30
CA HIS A 614 -11.12 -48.79 -0.83
C HIS A 614 -11.34 -49.09 0.67
N MET A 615 -11.53 -48.07 1.52
CA MET A 615 -11.83 -48.25 2.94
C MET A 615 -13.28 -48.72 3.17
N HIS A 616 -14.25 -48.23 2.38
CA HIS A 616 -15.63 -48.69 2.45
C HIS A 616 -15.78 -50.13 1.92
N ASP A 617 -15.00 -50.54 0.91
CA ASP A 617 -14.92 -51.94 0.45
C ASP A 617 -14.16 -52.84 1.44
N HIS A 618 -13.14 -52.32 2.14
CA HIS A 618 -12.47 -53.04 3.22
C HIS A 618 -13.37 -53.26 4.43
N MET A 619 -14.23 -52.29 4.75
CA MET A 619 -15.21 -52.40 5.85
C MET A 619 -16.39 -53.29 5.47
N LYS A 620 -16.91 -53.21 4.23
CA LYS A 620 -17.96 -54.13 3.74
C LYS A 620 -17.49 -55.59 3.62
N ARG A 621 -16.21 -55.83 3.29
CA ARG A 621 -15.63 -57.19 3.29
C ARG A 621 -15.34 -57.74 4.68
N ARG A 622 -15.21 -56.88 5.71
CA ARG A 622 -15.03 -57.29 7.12
C ARG A 622 -16.36 -57.49 7.86
N SER A 623 -17.46 -56.89 7.41
CA SER A 623 -18.80 -57.09 8.00
C SER A 623 -19.59 -58.26 7.39
N GLY A 624 -19.02 -59.00 6.43
CA GLY A 624 -19.62 -60.20 5.82
C GLY A 624 -19.03 -61.54 6.26
N ARG A 625 -18.24 -61.58 7.35
CA ARG A 625 -17.78 -62.83 7.99
C ARG A 625 -18.02 -62.76 9.49
N PHE A 626 -19.27 -62.98 9.88
CA PHE A 626 -19.66 -63.70 11.08
C PHE A 626 -20.98 -64.42 10.79
#